data_AF-A0A1Q5M7H1-F1
#
_entry.id   AF-A0A1Q5M7H1-F1
#
_cell.length_a   1.000
_cell.length_b   1.000
_cell.length_c   1.000
_cell.angle_alpha   90.00
_cell.angle_beta   90.00
_cell.angle_gamma   90.00
#
_symmetry.space_group_name_H-M   'P 1'
#
loop_
_entity.id
_entity.type
_entity.pdbx_description
1 polymer ?
#
loop_
_entity_poly.entity_id
_entity_poly.type
_entity_poly.pdbx_seq_one_letter_code
_entity_poly.pdbx_strand_id
1 'polypeptide(L)'
;MDAYDKGSNARHGPAGPSAGPGGPEPGAALPGPAAPAESAAPAGSPAPGALPPGTGRPEGLPHSPADPDAGPHAAPGPPAGTPSAGPPAGPRTGVAALSLRYQIGAAVALAVVAVTVCVHLGMTFLHVAPANTVSKKHGETVENWIYPEFEQNWKLFAPNPLQQDIAVQVRAEIRTADGGTRTTGWYDLSAQDGRAIDGNLLPSHTQQNELRRAWDFFAATHDDDNRPVGLRGALSETYLRRIAVLRLDRADAAGPGGAVERVQIRSRTAQVPPPEWSGEKISTTPVYRTLSWWSLPEDEARGGAG
;
A
#
# COMPACT_ATOMS: atom_id res chain seq x y z
N MET A 1 0.79 -46.83 -34.81
CA MET A 1 0.23 -47.33 -33.55
C MET A 1 -1.24 -46.97 -33.55
N ASP A 2 -2.02 -47.96 -33.97
CA ASP A 2 -3.47 -48.13 -33.94
C ASP A 2 -4.03 -47.85 -32.53
N ALA A 3 -5.31 -47.65 -32.23
CA ALA A 3 -6.58 -47.45 -32.90
C ALA A 3 -7.59 -47.40 -31.72
N TYR A 4 -8.71 -46.69 -31.83
CA TYR A 4 -10.01 -47.24 -31.42
C TYR A 4 -11.12 -46.33 -31.93
N ASP A 5 -11.59 -46.71 -33.11
CA ASP A 5 -12.89 -46.40 -33.66
C ASP A 5 -13.81 -47.58 -33.30
N LYS A 6 -15.03 -47.32 -32.84
CA LYS A 6 -16.16 -48.26 -32.90
C LYS A 6 -17.47 -47.50 -32.69
N GLY A 7 -18.13 -47.20 -33.80
CA GLY A 7 -19.56 -46.92 -33.83
C GLY A 7 -20.41 -48.16 -34.13
N SER A 8 -21.72 -47.99 -33.92
CA SER A 8 -22.91 -48.72 -34.46
C SER A 8 -23.84 -49.20 -33.35
N ASN A 9 -25.16 -49.26 -33.48
CA ASN A 9 -26.20 -48.68 -34.35
C ASN A 9 -27.51 -49.33 -33.85
N ALA A 10 -28.63 -48.61 -33.73
CA ALA A 10 -29.96 -49.18 -33.97
C ALA A 10 -31.03 -48.08 -34.16
N ARG A 11 -31.71 -48.15 -35.31
CA ARG A 11 -32.88 -47.33 -35.71
C ARG A 11 -34.17 -47.95 -35.18
N HIS A 12 -35.19 -47.12 -34.90
CA HIS A 12 -36.60 -47.27 -35.32
C HIS A 12 -37.35 -45.94 -35.08
N GLY A 13 -38.12 -45.44 -36.07
CA GLY A 13 -39.09 -44.32 -35.91
C GLY A 13 -40.54 -44.85 -35.90
N PRO A 14 -41.61 -44.07 -36.16
CA PRO A 14 -41.82 -42.60 -36.11
C PRO A 14 -43.11 -42.17 -35.34
N ALA A 15 -43.41 -40.85 -35.35
CA ALA A 15 -44.69 -40.13 -35.12
C ALA A 15 -45.07 -39.62 -33.69
N GLY A 16 -45.42 -38.31 -33.62
CA GLY A 16 -45.78 -37.50 -32.42
C GLY A 16 -47.24 -37.67 -31.92
N PRO A 17 -47.90 -36.70 -31.20
CA PRO A 17 -47.67 -35.24 -31.16
C PRO A 17 -47.71 -34.51 -29.78
N SER A 18 -47.25 -33.24 -29.79
CA SER A 18 -47.63 -32.03 -29.02
C SER A 18 -48.03 -32.05 -27.52
N ALA A 19 -47.28 -31.31 -26.68
CA ALA A 19 -47.82 -30.51 -25.56
C ALA A 19 -46.79 -29.47 -25.02
N GLY A 20 -47.15 -28.17 -25.08
CA GLY A 20 -46.96 -27.11 -24.06
C GLY A 20 -45.55 -26.62 -23.64
N PRO A 21 -45.32 -25.30 -23.48
CA PRO A 21 -44.01 -24.75 -23.14
C PRO A 21 -43.74 -24.86 -21.63
N GLY A 22 -42.73 -25.64 -21.23
CA GLY A 22 -42.13 -25.59 -19.90
C GLY A 22 -41.19 -24.39 -19.80
N GLY A 23 -41.37 -23.57 -18.76
CA GLY A 23 -40.56 -22.38 -18.50
C GLY A 23 -39.07 -22.70 -18.26
N PRO A 24 -38.18 -21.71 -18.40
CA PRO A 24 -36.75 -21.93 -18.19
C PRO A 24 -36.47 -22.19 -16.69
N GLU A 25 -35.83 -23.32 -16.41
CA GLU A 25 -35.22 -23.61 -15.12
C GLU A 25 -34.17 -22.54 -14.77
N PRO A 26 -34.04 -22.14 -13.49
CA PRO A 26 -33.02 -21.20 -13.05
C PRO A 26 -31.64 -21.86 -13.14
N GLY A 27 -30.83 -21.37 -14.08
CA GLY A 27 -29.42 -21.73 -14.20
C GLY A 27 -28.66 -21.45 -12.90
N ALA A 28 -27.89 -22.46 -12.49
CA ALA A 28 -27.05 -22.46 -11.31
C ALA A 28 -26.18 -21.19 -11.20
N ALA A 29 -26.23 -20.57 -10.01
CA ALA A 29 -25.40 -19.43 -9.64
C ALA A 29 -23.91 -19.78 -9.72
N LEU A 30 -23.15 -18.98 -10.48
CA LEU A 30 -21.70 -19.00 -10.46
C LEU A 30 -21.21 -18.46 -9.10
N PRO A 31 -20.19 -19.07 -8.47
CA PRO A 31 -19.65 -18.59 -7.20
C PRO A 31 -18.98 -17.22 -7.40
N GLY A 32 -19.34 -16.27 -6.54
CA GLY A 32 -18.74 -14.92 -6.51
C GLY A 32 -17.26 -14.96 -6.14
N PRO A 33 -16.50 -13.90 -6.49
CA PRO A 33 -15.07 -13.82 -6.18
C PRO A 33 -14.85 -13.76 -4.67
N ALA A 34 -13.89 -14.56 -4.20
CA ALA A 34 -13.51 -14.66 -2.80
C ALA A 34 -13.05 -13.31 -2.22
N ALA A 35 -13.57 -12.98 -1.04
CA ALA A 35 -13.19 -11.80 -0.26
C ALA A 35 -11.69 -11.84 0.12
N PRO A 36 -10.96 -10.71 0.07
CA PRO A 36 -9.65 -10.62 0.68
C PRO A 36 -9.77 -10.59 2.21
N ALA A 37 -8.88 -11.34 2.86
CA ALA A 37 -8.77 -11.49 4.31
C ALA A 37 -8.58 -10.14 5.03
N GLU A 38 -9.21 -10.04 6.20
CA GLU A 38 -9.13 -8.91 7.13
C GLU A 38 -7.68 -8.58 7.50
N SER A 39 -7.28 -7.31 7.34
CA SER A 39 -6.00 -6.80 7.84
C SER A 39 -6.27 -5.78 8.95
N ALA A 40 -5.82 -6.14 10.15
CA ALA A 40 -5.83 -5.29 11.34
C ALA A 40 -4.80 -4.15 11.20
N ALA A 41 -5.24 -2.93 11.52
CA ALA A 41 -4.42 -1.71 11.44
C ALA A 41 -3.41 -1.61 12.61
N PRO A 42 -2.19 -1.07 12.38
CA PRO A 42 -1.37 -0.57 13.48
C PRO A 42 -1.55 0.94 13.69
N ALA A 43 -1.42 1.34 14.95
CA ALA A 43 -1.50 2.69 15.46
C ALA A 43 -0.12 3.39 15.49
N GLY A 44 -0.11 4.71 15.24
CA GLY A 44 0.83 5.66 15.84
C GLY A 44 2.21 5.83 15.17
N SER A 45 2.37 6.88 14.36
CA SER A 45 3.69 7.42 13.97
C SER A 45 4.17 8.48 14.99
N PRO A 46 5.47 8.52 15.34
CA PRO A 46 6.09 9.72 15.90
C PRO A 46 6.95 10.49 14.86
N ALA A 47 7.00 11.81 15.04
CA ALA A 47 7.62 12.82 14.17
C ALA A 47 9.18 12.86 14.22
N PRO A 48 9.87 13.51 13.25
CA PRO A 48 11.33 13.48 13.15
C PRO A 48 12.01 14.61 13.96
N GLY A 49 13.09 14.25 14.66
CA GLY A 49 13.95 15.16 15.44
C GLY A 49 15.30 15.44 14.76
N ALA A 50 15.77 16.67 14.92
CA ALA A 50 16.82 17.37 14.17
C ALA A 50 18.28 16.89 14.35
N LEU A 51 19.07 17.10 13.30
CA LEU A 51 20.55 17.05 13.25
C LEU A 51 21.19 18.33 13.87
N PRO A 52 22.44 18.23 14.35
CA PRO A 52 23.36 19.36 14.27
C PRO A 52 24.73 19.02 13.63
N PRO A 53 25.54 20.05 13.27
CA PRO A 53 26.47 20.01 12.13
C PRO A 53 27.94 19.79 12.51
N GLY A 54 28.75 19.52 11.49
CA GLY A 54 30.19 19.26 11.60
C GLY A 54 31.10 20.49 11.61
N THR A 55 32.39 20.21 11.76
CA THR A 55 33.60 21.02 11.46
C THR A 55 34.77 20.01 11.46
N GLY A 56 35.83 20.03 10.65
CA GLY A 56 36.58 21.11 10.03
C GLY A 56 38.08 20.88 10.37
N ARG A 57 38.88 20.47 9.39
CA ARG A 57 40.38 20.33 9.37
C ARG A 57 41.11 21.69 9.57
N PRO A 58 42.46 21.81 9.50
CA PRO A 58 43.61 21.05 10.04
C PRO A 58 44.75 21.96 10.62
N GLU A 59 45.91 21.34 10.94
CA GLU A 59 47.31 21.85 10.86
C GLU A 59 47.92 22.79 11.93
N GLY A 60 49.18 22.49 12.28
CA GLY A 60 50.11 23.41 12.95
C GLY A 60 51.22 22.78 13.81
N LEU A 61 52.32 22.32 13.19
CA LEU A 61 53.69 22.38 13.77
C LEU A 61 54.16 23.86 13.75
N PRO A 62 55.33 24.33 14.30
CA PRO A 62 56.56 23.62 14.71
C PRO A 62 57.29 24.19 15.98
N HIS A 63 58.40 23.55 16.43
CA HIS A 63 59.77 24.12 16.63
C HIS A 63 60.62 23.37 17.69
N SER A 64 61.84 23.02 17.28
CA SER A 64 63.03 22.61 18.07
C SER A 64 63.73 23.85 18.71
N PRO A 65 64.79 23.79 19.56
CA PRO A 65 66.02 22.96 19.49
C PRO A 65 66.50 22.46 20.90
N ALA A 66 67.66 21.86 21.22
CA ALA A 66 69.02 21.84 20.68
C ALA A 66 69.82 20.65 21.29
N ASP A 67 70.83 20.16 20.56
CA ASP A 67 71.98 19.36 21.05
C ASP A 67 73.02 20.26 21.78
N PRO A 68 73.99 19.70 22.55
CA PRO A 68 75.26 19.27 21.95
C PRO A 68 75.95 18.01 22.54
N ASP A 69 76.69 17.33 21.66
CA ASP A 69 77.96 16.59 21.79
C ASP A 69 78.28 15.69 23.02
N ALA A 70 78.61 14.40 22.74
CA ALA A 70 80.00 13.89 22.79
C ALA A 70 80.11 12.34 22.84
N GLY A 71 80.83 11.74 21.88
CA GLY A 71 81.76 10.61 22.06
C GLY A 71 81.22 9.16 22.17
N PRO A 72 81.69 8.21 21.31
CA PRO A 72 81.37 6.79 21.44
C PRO A 72 82.48 6.04 22.21
N HIS A 73 82.14 5.41 23.34
CA HIS A 73 83.04 4.43 23.98
C HIS A 73 82.31 3.15 24.42
N ALA A 74 82.67 2.09 23.71
CA ALA A 74 82.79 0.68 24.09
C ALA A 74 81.97 0.12 25.28
N ALA A 75 81.13 -0.86 24.95
CA ALA A 75 80.55 -1.83 25.87
C ALA A 75 81.61 -2.64 26.64
N PRO A 76 81.26 -3.10 27.86
CA PRO A 76 81.27 -4.56 28.04
C PRO A 76 80.12 -5.10 28.93
N GLY A 77 79.58 -6.26 28.52
CA GLY A 77 79.15 -7.36 29.40
C GLY A 77 77.81 -7.25 30.13
N PRO A 78 76.89 -8.23 30.01
CA PRO A 78 75.59 -8.18 30.65
C PRO A 78 75.67 -8.68 32.11
N PRO A 79 74.96 -8.05 33.06
CA PRO A 79 74.53 -8.74 34.26
C PRO A 79 73.13 -9.32 34.03
N ALA A 80 73.03 -10.62 34.27
CA ALA A 80 71.76 -11.33 34.35
C ALA A 80 70.87 -10.77 35.47
N GLY A 81 69.56 -10.71 35.21
CA GLY A 81 68.54 -10.70 36.25
C GLY A 81 67.76 -9.39 36.41
N THR A 82 66.74 -9.20 35.57
CA THR A 82 65.53 -8.47 35.97
C THR A 82 64.36 -9.10 35.21
N PRO A 83 63.26 -9.49 35.86
CA PRO A 83 62.09 -9.94 35.12
C PRO A 83 61.64 -8.77 34.22
N SER A 84 61.62 -9.02 32.92
CA SER A 84 61.10 -8.09 31.93
C SER A 84 59.67 -7.75 32.33
N ALA A 85 59.48 -6.54 32.87
CA ALA A 85 58.16 -5.94 32.92
C ALA A 85 57.66 -5.90 31.47
N GLY A 86 56.53 -6.54 31.20
CA GLY A 86 55.90 -6.52 29.88
C GLY A 86 55.69 -5.08 29.41
N PRO A 87 55.61 -4.83 28.09
CA PRO A 87 55.43 -3.48 27.57
C PRO A 87 54.22 -2.80 28.22
N PRO A 88 54.28 -1.48 28.54
CA PRO A 88 53.16 -0.78 29.12
C PRO A 88 51.95 -0.93 28.20
N ALA A 89 50.86 -1.47 28.74
CA ALA A 89 49.61 -1.60 28.00
C ALA A 89 49.24 -0.21 27.44
N GLY A 90 49.27 -0.08 26.11
CA GLY A 90 48.93 1.17 25.43
C GLY A 90 47.54 1.68 25.87
N PRO A 91 47.26 2.98 25.70
CA PRO A 91 45.98 3.56 26.10
C PRO A 91 44.84 2.73 25.52
N ARG A 92 44.00 2.13 26.38
CA ARG A 92 42.83 1.39 25.93
C ARG A 92 41.92 2.38 25.21
N THR A 93 41.71 2.21 23.90
CA THR A 93 40.82 3.05 23.09
C THR A 93 39.47 2.36 22.88
N GLY A 94 38.40 3.14 22.70
CA GLY A 94 37.05 2.62 22.44
C GLY A 94 36.33 2.13 23.70
N VAL A 95 35.44 1.13 23.59
CA VAL A 95 34.69 0.60 24.75
C VAL A 95 35.60 0.08 25.87
N ALA A 96 36.82 -0.38 25.54
CA ALA A 96 37.82 -0.82 26.51
C ALA A 96 38.40 0.32 27.40
N ALA A 97 38.12 1.59 27.05
CA ALA A 97 38.45 2.78 27.85
C ALA A 97 37.40 3.10 28.93
N LEU A 98 36.19 2.53 28.79
CA LEU A 98 35.07 2.81 29.68
C LEU A 98 35.25 2.09 31.02
N SER A 99 34.64 2.60 32.10
CA SER A 99 34.62 1.87 33.38
C SER A 99 33.89 0.52 33.23
N LEU A 100 34.25 -0.49 34.02
CA LEU A 100 33.72 -1.87 33.91
C LEU A 100 32.18 -1.94 33.79
N ARG A 101 31.44 -1.10 34.54
CA ARG A 101 29.96 -1.00 34.44
C ARG A 101 29.46 -0.59 33.05
N TYR A 102 30.14 0.37 32.40
CA TYR A 102 29.80 0.84 31.07
C TYR A 102 30.31 -0.10 29.98
N GLN A 103 31.40 -0.84 30.22
CA GLN A 103 31.83 -1.94 29.35
C GLN A 103 30.82 -3.07 29.33
N ILE A 104 30.32 -3.48 30.49
CA ILE A 104 29.25 -4.47 30.61
C ILE A 104 27.99 -3.96 29.91
N GLY A 105 27.60 -2.70 30.16
CA GLY A 105 26.46 -2.08 29.47
C GLY A 105 26.61 -2.08 27.95
N ALA A 106 27.78 -1.70 27.42
CA ALA A 106 28.07 -1.69 25.99
C ALA A 106 28.07 -3.11 25.40
N ALA A 107 28.63 -4.09 26.11
CA ALA A 107 28.64 -5.49 25.68
C ALA A 107 27.22 -6.08 25.64
N VAL A 108 26.39 -5.78 26.64
CA VAL A 108 24.98 -6.18 26.67
C VAL A 108 24.21 -5.52 25.53
N ALA A 109 24.39 -4.22 25.30
CA ALA A 109 23.73 -3.52 24.19
C ALA A 109 24.13 -4.13 22.83
N LEU A 110 25.42 -4.41 22.62
CA LEU A 110 25.90 -5.05 21.39
C LEU A 110 25.32 -6.45 21.23
N ALA A 111 25.24 -7.24 22.31
CA ALA A 111 24.66 -8.57 22.28
C ALA A 111 23.16 -8.52 21.91
N VAL A 112 22.41 -7.57 22.48
CA VAL A 112 20.99 -7.35 22.13
C VAL A 112 20.85 -7.00 20.65
N VAL A 113 21.63 -6.04 20.15
CA VAL A 113 21.61 -5.65 18.73
C VAL A 113 21.94 -6.83 17.83
N ALA A 114 22.98 -7.61 18.14
CA ALA A 114 23.36 -8.77 17.35
C ALA A 114 22.25 -9.82 17.30
N VAL A 115 21.60 -10.10 18.44
CA VAL A 115 20.46 -11.02 18.51
C VAL A 115 19.30 -10.50 17.68
N THR A 116 18.94 -9.22 17.78
CA THR A 116 17.87 -8.61 16.98
C THR A 116 18.14 -8.72 15.49
N VAL A 117 19.38 -8.47 15.05
CA VAL A 117 19.77 -8.62 13.63
C VAL A 117 19.64 -10.07 13.18
N CYS A 118 20.11 -11.03 13.97
CA CYS A 118 19.96 -12.46 13.66
C CYS A 118 18.49 -12.88 13.57
N VAL A 119 17.64 -12.42 14.49
CA VAL A 119 16.20 -12.67 14.45
C VAL A 119 15.61 -12.07 13.18
N HIS A 120 15.89 -10.81 12.87
CA HIS A 120 15.35 -10.15 11.68
C HIS A 120 15.76 -10.86 10.38
N LEU A 121 17.04 -11.26 10.25
CA LEU A 121 17.51 -12.05 9.10
C LEU A 121 16.82 -13.41 9.01
N GLY A 122 16.64 -14.09 10.14
CA GLY A 122 15.92 -15.37 10.21
C GLY A 122 14.45 -15.24 9.79
N MET A 123 13.75 -14.21 10.29
CA MET A 123 12.35 -13.94 9.92
C MET A 123 12.23 -13.59 8.44
N THR A 124 13.13 -12.76 7.91
CA THR A 124 13.16 -12.42 6.48
C THR A 124 13.43 -13.65 5.62
N PHE A 125 14.36 -14.51 6.02
CA PHE A 125 14.62 -15.77 5.33
C PHE A 125 13.38 -16.67 5.33
N LEU A 126 12.72 -16.85 6.48
CA LEU A 126 11.50 -17.67 6.58
C LEU A 126 10.34 -17.13 5.75
N HIS A 127 10.26 -15.81 5.60
CA HIS A 127 9.26 -15.12 4.78
C HIS A 127 9.46 -15.35 3.28
N VAL A 128 10.70 -15.31 2.81
CA VAL A 128 11.03 -15.45 1.38
C VAL A 128 11.26 -16.90 0.95
N ALA A 129 11.61 -17.78 1.89
CA ALA A 129 11.87 -19.19 1.62
C ALA A 129 10.59 -19.93 1.16
N PRO A 130 10.72 -20.99 0.34
CA PRO A 130 9.62 -21.89 0.04
C PRO A 130 8.94 -22.43 1.30
N ALA A 131 7.64 -22.75 1.19
CA ALA A 131 6.83 -23.20 2.32
C ALA A 131 7.47 -24.39 3.04
N ASN A 132 7.73 -24.22 4.34
CA ASN A 132 8.38 -25.21 5.20
C ASN A 132 7.58 -25.41 6.48
N THR A 133 7.91 -26.43 7.27
CA THR A 133 7.14 -26.79 8.47
C THR A 133 7.09 -25.66 9.51
N VAL A 134 8.15 -24.84 9.60
CA VAL A 134 8.23 -23.72 10.54
C VAL A 134 7.35 -22.55 10.05
N SER A 135 7.48 -22.14 8.79
CA SER A 135 6.64 -21.07 8.22
C SER A 135 5.16 -21.45 8.15
N LYS A 136 4.82 -22.73 7.99
CA LYS A 136 3.42 -23.20 8.06
C LYS A 136 2.83 -23.14 9.47
N LYS A 137 3.62 -23.41 10.51
CA LYS A 137 3.15 -23.45 11.90
C LYS A 137 3.21 -22.07 12.58
N HIS A 138 4.14 -21.23 12.17
CA HIS A 138 4.42 -19.92 12.80
C HIS A 138 4.32 -18.75 11.80
N GLY A 139 3.60 -18.92 10.70
CA GLY A 139 3.47 -17.92 9.62
C GLY A 139 3.03 -16.56 10.14
N GLU A 140 1.99 -16.52 10.98
CA GLU A 140 1.47 -15.28 11.57
C GLU A 140 2.55 -14.49 12.35
N THR A 141 3.46 -15.17 13.06
CA THR A 141 4.55 -14.50 13.78
C THR A 141 5.58 -13.90 12.82
N VAL A 142 5.88 -14.60 11.72
CA VAL A 142 6.77 -14.12 10.66
C VAL A 142 6.15 -12.92 9.96
N GLU A 143 4.89 -13.02 9.60
CA GLU A 143 4.12 -11.97 8.92
C GLU A 143 4.00 -10.70 9.77
N ASN A 144 3.66 -10.83 11.06
CA ASN A 144 3.56 -9.70 11.99
C ASN A 144 4.90 -8.96 12.22
N TRP A 145 6.03 -9.66 12.09
CA TRP A 145 7.36 -9.05 12.17
C TRP A 145 7.75 -8.33 10.88
N ILE A 146 7.33 -8.84 9.72
CA ILE A 146 7.78 -8.37 8.40
C ILE A 146 6.87 -7.29 7.82
N TYR A 147 5.54 -7.50 7.82
CA TYR A 147 4.61 -6.63 7.12
C TYR A 147 4.45 -5.20 7.64
N PRO A 148 4.77 -4.84 8.91
CA PRO A 148 4.76 -3.43 9.32
C PRO A 148 5.76 -2.57 8.53
N GLU A 149 6.90 -3.13 8.14
CA GLU A 149 7.99 -2.40 7.48
C GLU A 149 8.14 -2.79 5.99
N PHE A 150 7.71 -4.00 5.60
CA PHE A 150 7.88 -4.54 4.26
C PHE A 150 6.56 -5.09 3.70
N GLU A 151 5.63 -4.19 3.36
CA GLU A 151 4.45 -4.57 2.59
C GLU A 151 4.85 -5.03 1.18
N GLN A 152 4.61 -6.31 0.87
CA GLN A 152 4.89 -6.87 -0.45
C GLN A 152 3.67 -6.79 -1.37
N ASN A 153 3.65 -5.81 -2.28
CA ASN A 153 2.59 -5.69 -3.28
C ASN A 153 3.09 -6.08 -4.68
N TRP A 154 2.89 -7.36 -5.04
CA TRP A 154 3.32 -7.92 -6.33
C TRP A 154 2.28 -7.78 -7.46
N LYS A 155 1.30 -6.88 -7.30
CA LYS A 155 0.14 -6.79 -8.22
C LYS A 155 0.50 -6.38 -9.65
N LEU A 156 1.69 -5.80 -9.87
CA LEU A 156 2.16 -5.38 -11.21
C LEU A 156 2.76 -6.54 -12.04
N PHE A 157 3.17 -7.64 -11.41
CA PHE A 157 3.75 -8.82 -12.08
C PHE A 157 2.92 -10.08 -11.89
N ALA A 158 1.69 -9.95 -11.37
CA ALA A 158 0.76 -11.05 -11.35
C ALA A 158 0.50 -11.51 -12.79
N PRO A 159 0.42 -12.83 -13.07
CA PRO A 159 0.14 -13.35 -14.41
C PRO A 159 -1.09 -12.72 -15.07
N ASN A 160 -2.08 -12.29 -14.27
CA ASN A 160 -3.22 -11.50 -14.69
C ASN A 160 -3.27 -10.22 -13.83
N PRO A 161 -2.71 -9.08 -14.28
CA PRO A 161 -2.85 -7.81 -13.57
C PRO A 161 -4.33 -7.38 -13.54
N LEU A 162 -4.66 -6.34 -12.78
CA LEU A 162 -6.03 -5.81 -12.76
C LEU A 162 -6.39 -5.29 -14.16
N GLN A 163 -7.22 -6.02 -14.90
CA GLN A 163 -7.68 -5.67 -16.25
C GLN A 163 -9.01 -4.89 -16.21
N GLN A 164 -9.24 -4.10 -15.16
CA GLN A 164 -10.47 -3.36 -14.95
C GLN A 164 -10.20 -1.86 -14.96
N ASP A 165 -11.06 -1.13 -15.68
CA ASP A 165 -11.21 0.31 -15.59
C ASP A 165 -12.41 0.62 -14.68
N ILE A 166 -12.17 1.37 -13.60
CA ILE A 166 -13.17 1.78 -12.62
C ILE A 166 -13.28 3.30 -12.64
N ALA A 167 -14.37 3.81 -13.20
CA ALA A 167 -14.70 5.22 -13.17
C ALA A 167 -15.67 5.54 -12.02
N VAL A 168 -15.37 6.55 -11.21
CA VAL A 168 -16.26 7.05 -10.17
C VAL A 168 -17.02 8.26 -10.71
N GLN A 169 -18.34 8.21 -10.61
CA GLN A 169 -19.24 9.21 -11.14
C GLN A 169 -20.18 9.70 -10.05
N VAL A 170 -20.56 10.97 -10.11
CA VAL A 170 -21.52 11.58 -9.17
C VAL A 170 -22.62 12.29 -9.93
N ARG A 171 -23.85 12.24 -9.40
CA ARG A 171 -24.92 13.18 -9.74
C ARG A 171 -25.47 13.81 -8.49
N ALA A 172 -26.12 14.95 -8.65
CA ALA A 172 -26.64 15.76 -7.57
C ALA A 172 -28.14 16.04 -7.74
N GLU A 173 -28.82 16.16 -6.62
CA GLU A 173 -30.14 16.77 -6.53
C GLU A 173 -29.95 18.20 -6.02
N ILE A 174 -30.37 19.16 -6.83
CA ILE A 174 -30.16 20.59 -6.62
C ILE A 174 -31.50 21.24 -6.31
N ARG A 175 -31.55 21.96 -5.19
CA ARG A 175 -32.62 22.93 -4.94
C ARG A 175 -32.32 24.20 -5.70
N THR A 176 -33.24 24.60 -6.55
CA THR A 176 -33.11 25.76 -7.43
C THR A 176 -33.57 27.04 -6.74
N ALA A 177 -33.15 28.19 -7.25
CA ALA A 177 -33.45 29.50 -6.66
C ALA A 177 -34.96 29.83 -6.64
N ASP A 178 -35.73 29.25 -7.53
CA ASP A 178 -37.20 29.33 -7.61
C ASP A 178 -37.92 28.35 -6.65
N GLY A 179 -37.17 27.63 -5.80
CA GLY A 179 -37.71 26.70 -4.81
C GLY A 179 -38.05 25.31 -5.34
N GLY A 180 -37.75 25.04 -6.62
CA GLY A 180 -37.87 23.73 -7.22
C GLY A 180 -36.70 22.80 -6.91
N THR A 181 -36.78 21.58 -7.44
CA THR A 181 -35.71 20.58 -7.35
C THR A 181 -35.39 20.04 -8.74
N ARG A 182 -34.11 19.94 -9.08
CA ARG A 182 -33.64 19.29 -10.32
C ARG A 182 -32.55 18.28 -10.04
N THR A 183 -32.52 17.19 -10.79
CA THR A 183 -31.42 16.21 -10.75
C THR A 183 -30.46 16.48 -11.90
N THR A 184 -29.16 16.48 -11.63
CA THR A 184 -28.13 16.63 -12.67
C THR A 184 -27.93 15.34 -13.47
N GLY A 185 -27.24 15.45 -14.61
CA GLY A 185 -26.58 14.30 -15.22
C GLY A 185 -25.46 13.74 -14.32
N TRP A 186 -24.88 12.64 -14.77
CA TRP A 186 -23.69 12.06 -14.13
C TRP A 186 -22.44 12.82 -14.56
N TYR A 187 -21.73 13.38 -13.58
CA TYR A 187 -20.38 13.91 -13.73
C TYR A 187 -19.38 12.78 -13.52
N ASP A 188 -18.44 12.65 -14.44
CA ASP A 188 -17.37 11.65 -14.35
C ASP A 188 -16.14 12.25 -13.66
N LEU A 189 -15.99 11.93 -12.36
CA LEU A 189 -14.91 12.45 -11.52
C LEU A 189 -13.56 11.83 -11.91
N SER A 190 -13.56 10.55 -12.29
CA SER A 190 -12.36 9.87 -12.79
C SER A 190 -11.90 10.46 -14.12
N ALA A 191 -12.82 10.76 -15.05
CA ALA A 191 -12.47 11.42 -16.31
C ALA A 191 -11.93 12.84 -16.10
N GLN A 192 -12.40 13.55 -15.07
CA GLN A 192 -11.83 14.84 -14.68
C GLN A 192 -10.36 14.69 -14.25
N ASP A 193 -10.04 13.68 -13.43
CA ASP A 193 -8.65 13.39 -13.04
C ASP A 193 -7.80 12.98 -14.26
N GLY A 194 -8.34 12.16 -15.15
CA GLY A 194 -7.69 11.78 -16.40
C GLY A 194 -7.29 12.99 -17.25
N ARG A 195 -8.20 13.97 -17.43
CA ARG A 195 -7.89 15.21 -18.16
C ARG A 195 -6.86 16.09 -17.47
N ALA A 196 -6.77 16.07 -16.13
CA ALA A 196 -5.77 16.85 -15.40
C ALA A 196 -4.36 16.23 -15.46
N ILE A 197 -4.29 14.93 -15.75
CA ILE A 197 -3.04 14.18 -15.90
C ILE A 197 -2.56 14.18 -17.35
N ASP A 198 -3.49 14.13 -18.31
CA ASP A 198 -3.18 14.04 -19.73
C ASP A 198 -2.28 15.21 -20.18
N GLY A 199 -1.10 14.88 -20.73
CA GLY A 199 -0.09 15.84 -21.15
C GLY A 199 0.63 16.62 -20.03
N ASN A 200 0.35 16.34 -18.75
CA ASN A 200 1.02 17.01 -17.64
C ASN A 200 2.36 16.32 -17.31
N LEU A 201 3.47 17.06 -17.43
CA LEU A 201 4.83 16.54 -17.19
C LEU A 201 5.14 16.34 -15.70
N LEU A 202 4.44 17.05 -14.81
CA LEU A 202 4.68 17.04 -13.37
C LEU A 202 3.36 16.96 -12.59
N PRO A 203 2.58 15.88 -12.77
CA PRO A 203 1.28 15.78 -12.13
C PRO A 203 1.42 15.46 -10.64
N SER A 204 0.54 16.04 -9.82
CA SER A 204 0.56 15.80 -8.38
C SER A 204 0.08 14.39 -8.04
N HIS A 205 0.94 13.57 -7.44
CA HIS A 205 0.55 12.24 -6.95
C HIS A 205 -0.61 12.28 -5.97
N THR A 206 -0.72 13.33 -5.15
CA THR A 206 -1.82 13.48 -4.20
C THR A 206 -3.15 13.61 -4.96
N GLN A 207 -3.21 14.49 -5.96
CA GLN A 207 -4.43 14.69 -6.75
C GLN A 207 -4.80 13.43 -7.55
N GLN A 208 -3.81 12.78 -8.17
CA GLN A 208 -4.01 11.54 -8.93
C GLN A 208 -4.59 10.40 -8.09
N ASN A 209 -4.21 10.32 -6.82
CA ASN A 209 -4.57 9.20 -5.97
C ASN A 209 -5.73 9.50 -5.02
N GLU A 210 -6.15 10.77 -4.87
CA GLU A 210 -7.21 11.18 -3.93
C GLU A 210 -8.49 10.38 -4.14
N LEU A 211 -9.08 10.49 -5.34
CA LEU A 211 -10.36 9.85 -5.66
C LEU A 211 -10.25 8.32 -5.64
N ARG A 212 -9.16 7.79 -6.20
CA ARG A 212 -8.90 6.34 -6.20
C ARG A 212 -8.81 5.79 -4.79
N ARG A 213 -8.01 6.42 -3.91
CA ARG A 213 -7.86 6.00 -2.52
C ARG A 213 -9.16 6.16 -1.73
N ALA A 214 -9.95 7.19 -2.00
CA ALA A 214 -11.28 7.36 -1.41
C ALA A 214 -12.22 6.22 -1.80
N TRP A 215 -12.24 5.85 -3.08
CA TRP A 215 -13.04 4.74 -3.58
C TRP A 215 -12.57 3.38 -3.05
N ASP A 216 -11.26 3.11 -3.05
CA ASP A 216 -10.68 1.89 -2.49
C ASP A 216 -11.02 1.76 -1.00
N PHE A 217 -10.93 2.87 -0.24
CA PHE A 217 -11.28 2.90 1.17
C PHE A 217 -12.77 2.62 1.37
N PHE A 218 -13.66 3.23 0.58
CA PHE A 218 -15.09 2.94 0.61
C PHE A 218 -15.35 1.45 0.32
N ALA A 219 -14.81 0.92 -0.77
CA ALA A 219 -15.04 -0.45 -1.20
C ALA A 219 -14.55 -1.50 -0.18
N ALA A 220 -13.46 -1.20 0.54
CA ALA A 220 -12.91 -2.10 1.55
C ALA A 220 -13.67 -2.08 2.90
N THR A 221 -14.58 -1.11 3.11
CA THR A 221 -15.29 -0.93 4.39
C THR A 221 -16.81 -0.97 4.24
N HIS A 222 -17.33 -1.53 3.14
CA HIS A 222 -18.76 -1.64 2.89
C HIS A 222 -19.11 -3.07 2.46
N ASP A 223 -20.29 -3.53 2.85
CA ASP A 223 -20.84 -4.81 2.38
C ASP A 223 -21.32 -4.74 0.91
N ASP A 224 -21.82 -5.87 0.40
CA ASP A 224 -22.35 -5.98 -0.97
C ASP A 224 -23.58 -5.10 -1.22
N ASP A 225 -24.32 -4.76 -0.16
CA ASP A 225 -25.47 -3.86 -0.18
C ASP A 225 -25.08 -2.38 -0.01
N ASN A 226 -23.78 -2.07 0.06
CA ASN A 226 -23.23 -0.73 0.31
C ASN A 226 -23.53 -0.16 1.70
N ARG A 227 -23.63 -1.01 2.73
CA ARG A 227 -23.75 -0.56 4.12
C ARG A 227 -22.37 -0.46 4.77
N PRO A 228 -22.10 0.61 5.55
CA PRO A 228 -20.81 0.80 6.18
C PRO A 228 -20.55 -0.24 7.26
N VAL A 229 -19.35 -0.81 7.26
CA VAL A 229 -18.88 -1.74 8.30
C VAL A 229 -18.04 -0.96 9.32
N GLY A 230 -18.63 -0.74 10.50
CA GLY A 230 -17.99 -0.05 11.62
C GLY A 230 -17.68 1.44 11.36
N LEU A 231 -16.88 2.03 12.25
CA LEU A 231 -16.53 3.46 12.19
C LEU A 231 -15.78 3.84 10.90
N ARG A 232 -14.92 2.96 10.39
CA ARG A 232 -14.15 3.21 9.17
C ARG A 232 -15.05 3.35 7.94
N GLY A 233 -16.15 2.59 7.88
CA GLY A 233 -17.18 2.72 6.84
C GLY A 233 -17.81 4.11 6.82
N ALA A 234 -18.29 4.60 7.97
CA ALA A 234 -18.90 5.93 8.06
C ALA A 234 -17.91 7.06 7.69
N LEU A 235 -16.63 6.91 8.06
CA LEU A 235 -15.57 7.86 7.69
C LEU A 235 -15.28 7.84 6.18
N SER A 236 -15.29 6.66 5.54
CA SER A 236 -15.05 6.55 4.10
C SER A 236 -16.19 7.16 3.28
N GLU A 237 -17.45 7.01 3.71
CA GLU A 237 -18.60 7.73 3.12
C GLU A 237 -18.42 9.25 3.20
N THR A 238 -18.07 9.76 4.38
CA THR A 238 -17.87 11.20 4.59
C THR A 238 -16.75 11.75 3.70
N TYR A 239 -15.63 11.04 3.61
CA TYR A 239 -14.50 11.44 2.79
C TYR A 239 -14.85 11.47 1.29
N LEU A 240 -15.47 10.39 0.78
CA LEU A 240 -15.86 10.30 -0.63
C LEU A 240 -16.94 11.33 -0.99
N ARG A 241 -17.91 11.55 -0.09
CA ARG A 241 -18.96 12.58 -0.23
C ARG A 241 -18.36 13.97 -0.32
N ARG A 242 -17.41 14.33 0.56
CA ARG A 242 -16.72 15.64 0.53
C ARG A 242 -15.96 15.87 -0.76
N ILE A 243 -15.21 14.88 -1.27
CA ILE A 243 -14.53 14.98 -2.57
C ILE A 243 -15.54 15.28 -3.68
N ALA A 244 -16.66 14.55 -3.70
CA ALA A 244 -17.69 14.71 -4.73
C ALA A 244 -18.34 16.10 -4.68
N VAL A 245 -18.69 16.59 -3.48
CA VAL A 245 -19.27 17.93 -3.29
C VAL A 245 -18.31 19.03 -3.70
N LEU A 246 -17.04 18.96 -3.28
CA LEU A 246 -16.01 19.93 -3.65
C LEU A 246 -15.79 20.00 -5.17
N ARG A 247 -15.88 18.86 -5.86
CA ARG A 247 -15.73 18.80 -7.32
C ARG A 247 -16.98 19.31 -8.04
N LEU A 248 -18.18 19.05 -7.52
CA LEU A 248 -19.42 19.61 -8.04
C LEU A 248 -19.48 21.13 -7.87
N ASP A 249 -19.03 21.64 -6.73
CA ASP A 249 -18.93 23.08 -6.46
C ASP A 249 -17.98 23.76 -7.44
N ARG A 250 -16.76 23.21 -7.62
CA ARG A 250 -15.80 23.72 -8.62
C ARG A 250 -16.32 23.68 -10.05
N ALA A 251 -17.22 22.76 -10.36
CA ALA A 251 -17.86 22.66 -11.67
C ALA A 251 -19.09 23.57 -11.82
N ASP A 252 -19.43 24.37 -10.79
CA ASP A 252 -20.65 25.17 -10.70
C ASP A 252 -21.92 24.34 -11.01
N ALA A 253 -21.95 23.10 -10.51
CA ALA A 253 -23.03 22.15 -10.84
C ALA A 253 -24.40 22.61 -10.32
N ALA A 254 -24.43 23.37 -9.22
CA ALA A 254 -25.65 23.93 -8.65
C ALA A 254 -26.20 25.09 -9.49
N GLY A 255 -25.30 25.90 -10.07
CA GLY A 255 -25.64 27.11 -10.80
C GLY A 255 -26.08 28.27 -9.89
N PRO A 256 -26.39 29.44 -10.47
CA PRO A 256 -26.68 30.65 -9.70
C PRO A 256 -27.85 30.49 -8.72
N GLY A 257 -27.56 30.67 -7.42
CA GLY A 257 -28.56 30.56 -6.35
C GLY A 257 -29.08 29.14 -6.08
N GLY A 258 -28.50 28.13 -6.73
CA GLY A 258 -28.79 26.73 -6.45
C GLY A 258 -27.99 26.20 -5.27
N ALA A 259 -28.49 25.17 -4.60
CA ALA A 259 -27.76 24.46 -3.54
C ALA A 259 -27.86 22.94 -3.74
N VAL A 260 -26.77 22.22 -3.49
CA VAL A 260 -26.76 20.76 -3.55
C VAL A 260 -27.46 20.23 -2.30
N GLU A 261 -28.55 19.49 -2.44
CA GLU A 261 -29.26 18.89 -1.29
C GLU A 261 -28.75 17.48 -1.00
N ARG A 262 -28.61 16.68 -2.06
CA ARG A 262 -28.17 15.29 -1.97
C ARG A 262 -27.29 14.92 -3.14
N VAL A 263 -26.41 13.96 -2.93
CA VAL A 263 -25.57 13.38 -3.99
C VAL A 263 -25.81 11.89 -4.10
N GLN A 264 -25.66 11.37 -5.31
CA GLN A 264 -25.58 9.95 -5.55
C GLN A 264 -24.31 9.65 -6.30
N ILE A 265 -23.54 8.69 -5.79
CA ILE A 265 -22.28 8.26 -6.37
C ILE A 265 -22.48 6.87 -6.96
N ARG A 266 -21.79 6.58 -8.05
CA ARG A 266 -21.69 5.23 -8.61
C ARG A 266 -20.27 4.97 -9.09
N SER A 267 -19.88 3.71 -9.10
CA SER A 267 -18.79 3.27 -9.97
C SER A 267 -19.33 2.66 -11.26
N ARG A 268 -18.56 2.83 -12.33
CA ARG A 268 -18.71 2.17 -13.62
C ARG A 268 -17.45 1.35 -13.84
N THR A 269 -17.58 0.04 -13.73
CA THR A 269 -16.47 -0.90 -13.91
C THR A 269 -16.59 -1.57 -15.27
N ALA A 270 -15.56 -1.51 -16.10
CA ALA A 270 -15.48 -2.21 -17.38
C ALA A 270 -14.14 -2.93 -17.49
N GLN A 271 -14.09 -4.03 -18.24
CA GLN A 271 -12.81 -4.66 -18.57
C GLN A 271 -12.05 -3.79 -19.57
N VAL A 272 -10.74 -3.68 -19.39
CA VAL A 272 -9.84 -3.06 -20.35
C VAL A 272 -9.86 -3.91 -21.63
N PRO A 273 -10.12 -3.31 -22.80
CA PRO A 273 -10.13 -4.05 -24.05
C PRO A 273 -8.78 -4.73 -24.31
N PRO A 274 -8.77 -6.00 -24.74
CA PRO A 274 -7.53 -6.64 -25.13
C PRO A 274 -6.95 -5.92 -26.37
N PRO A 275 -5.61 -5.92 -26.52
CA PRO A 275 -4.98 -5.32 -27.69
C PRO A 275 -5.36 -6.07 -28.98
N GLU A 276 -5.28 -5.39 -30.13
CA GLU A 276 -5.73 -5.93 -31.42
C GLU A 276 -5.05 -7.25 -31.83
N TRP A 277 -3.84 -7.51 -31.34
CA TRP A 277 -3.08 -8.73 -31.61
C TRP A 277 -3.49 -9.92 -30.72
N SER A 278 -4.35 -9.71 -29.71
CA SER A 278 -4.84 -10.77 -28.83
C SER A 278 -6.14 -11.38 -29.36
N GLY A 279 -6.24 -12.71 -29.30
CA GLY A 279 -7.48 -13.45 -29.61
C GLY A 279 -8.46 -13.54 -28.44
N GLU A 280 -8.15 -12.93 -27.30
CA GLU A 280 -8.95 -13.00 -26.08
C GLU A 280 -10.30 -12.29 -26.26
N LYS A 281 -11.39 -12.94 -25.83
CA LYS A 281 -12.74 -12.39 -25.89
C LYS A 281 -13.24 -12.10 -24.49
N ILE A 282 -13.08 -10.85 -24.08
CA ILE A 282 -13.53 -10.34 -22.79
C ILE A 282 -14.73 -9.42 -23.00
N SER A 283 -15.75 -9.54 -22.16
CA SER A 283 -16.87 -8.58 -22.18
C SER A 283 -16.39 -7.24 -21.63
N THR A 284 -16.48 -6.19 -22.46
CA THR A 284 -16.19 -4.80 -22.07
C THR A 284 -17.45 -4.04 -21.63
N THR A 285 -18.59 -4.74 -21.53
CA THR A 285 -19.86 -4.17 -21.06
C THR A 285 -19.70 -3.65 -19.63
N PRO A 286 -19.98 -2.36 -19.37
CA PRO A 286 -19.81 -1.79 -18.04
C PRO A 286 -20.84 -2.32 -17.04
N VAL A 287 -20.37 -2.64 -15.83
CA VAL A 287 -21.20 -2.94 -14.65
C VAL A 287 -21.21 -1.72 -13.74
N TYR A 288 -22.37 -1.39 -13.18
CA TYR A 288 -22.54 -0.23 -12.31
C TYR A 288 -22.83 -0.65 -10.88
N ARG A 289 -22.07 -0.13 -9.92
CA ARG A 289 -22.39 -0.18 -8.49
C ARG A 289 -22.86 1.21 -8.07
N THR A 290 -24.17 1.37 -7.93
CA THR A 290 -24.80 2.66 -7.60
C THR A 290 -25.12 2.71 -6.12
N LEU A 291 -24.62 3.73 -5.43
CA LEU A 291 -24.84 3.93 -4.00
C LEU A 291 -26.22 4.57 -3.75
N SER A 292 -26.68 4.49 -2.51
CA SER A 292 -27.86 5.24 -2.05
C SER A 292 -27.63 6.75 -2.14
N TRP A 293 -28.72 7.52 -2.17
CA TRP A 293 -28.64 8.98 -2.06
C TRP A 293 -28.13 9.37 -0.67
N TRP A 294 -27.14 10.26 -0.64
CA TRP A 294 -26.58 10.83 0.59
C TRP A 294 -26.97 12.29 0.70
N SER A 295 -27.66 12.63 1.78
CA SER A 295 -27.96 14.03 2.10
C SER A 295 -26.71 14.77 2.56
N LEU A 296 -26.65 16.06 2.21
CA LEU A 296 -25.58 16.93 2.66
C LEU A 296 -26.02 17.70 3.93
N PRO A 297 -25.16 17.82 4.94
CA PRO A 297 -25.35 18.79 6.00
C PRO A 297 -25.25 20.22 5.42
N GLU A 298 -25.90 21.18 6.09
CA GLU A 298 -26.13 22.53 5.53
C GLU A 298 -24.85 23.33 5.23
N ASP A 299 -23.76 23.04 5.92
CA ASP A 299 -22.44 23.63 5.72
C ASP A 299 -21.81 23.16 4.40
N GLU A 300 -21.88 21.85 4.12
CA GLU A 300 -21.36 21.27 2.88
C GLU A 300 -22.26 21.58 1.67
N ALA A 301 -23.58 21.73 1.88
CA ALA A 301 -24.55 22.05 0.84
C ALA A 301 -24.31 23.41 0.14
N ARG A 302 -23.60 24.33 0.80
CA ARG A 302 -23.24 25.66 0.28
C ARG A 302 -21.78 25.77 -0.20
N GLY A 303 -21.08 24.65 -0.32
CA GLY A 303 -19.65 24.62 -0.71
C GLY A 303 -18.68 24.91 0.44
N GLY A 304 -19.16 24.94 1.69
CA GLY A 304 -18.32 25.10 2.87
C GLY A 304 -17.60 23.81 3.23
N ALA A 305 -16.29 23.73 2.93
CA ALA A 305 -15.42 22.74 3.55
C ALA A 305 -14.91 23.29 4.89
N GLY A 306 -15.66 23.03 5.96
CA GLY A 306 -15.20 23.19 7.35
C GLY A 306 -14.34 22.04 7.81
#